data_AF-A0A4R8HKJ8-F1
#
_entry.id   AF-A0A4R8HKJ8-F1
#
_cell.length_a   1.000
_cell.length_b   1.000
_cell.length_c   1.000
_cell.angle_alpha   90.00
_cell.angle_beta   90.00
_cell.angle_gamma   90.00
#
_symmetry.space_group_name_H-M   'P 1'
#
loop_
_entity.id
_entity.type
_entity.pdbx_description
1 polymer ?
#
loop_
_entity_poly.entity_id
_entity_poly.type
_entity_poly.pdbx_seq_one_letter_code
_entity_poly.pdbx_strand_id
1 'polypeptide(L)'
;MPDGWEWPRIAFPDGDEFEGVTASLDFLAQIRLEDLPDVPDRELLPQEGVLFFFALALTAEPLDTFGPDAWRVLYYRGDVSSFPFRAPPSDAGWFLDDVDYTRTEAAEYRDPGASDKGLFPYCPVRAVAAPSWKRPDGIPYGDDVREWLRLVEAWPGEHRTPTTFEYAESDLPLRVEDALLNLFHARNQWREGVLSFDDLFARRYDLMSVSAEDRERVRMEYGDWLTRVKRTCAELVARGRSALLKDDERRLVRGLVAENSDRMKALGCHIWPNLRLAATLSMATLLLDSPELAASFSNEVDAAHPGNNFSPGGSGHRMLGHSHVIQEDIESDSVLLLQLGSDGSGPRFMWWDMGNLTFTISRDSLAALRFDRAIAKIEGH
;
A
#
# COMPACT_ATOMS: atom_id res chain seq x y z
N MET A 1 23.16 3.35 4.49
CA MET A 1 24.11 3.81 3.45
C MET A 1 25.52 3.63 3.94
N PRO A 2 26.50 3.33 3.07
CA PRO A 2 27.92 3.25 3.43
C PRO A 2 28.43 4.53 4.10
N ASP A 3 29.36 4.38 5.03
CA ASP A 3 30.06 5.51 5.64
C ASP A 3 30.82 6.30 4.57
N GLY A 4 30.74 7.63 4.66
CA GLY A 4 31.37 8.55 3.70
C GLY A 4 30.56 8.82 2.43
N TRP A 5 29.43 8.15 2.20
CA TRP A 5 28.52 8.53 1.11
C TRP A 5 27.70 9.75 1.51
N GLU A 6 27.61 10.72 0.61
CA GLU A 6 26.71 11.85 0.76
C GLU A 6 25.27 11.40 0.48
N TRP A 7 24.32 12.01 1.21
CA TRP A 7 22.91 11.79 0.90
C TRP A 7 22.60 12.50 -0.42
N PRO A 8 21.93 11.85 -1.38
CA PRO A 8 21.55 12.50 -2.64
C PRO A 8 20.81 13.82 -2.46
N ARG A 9 21.19 14.84 -3.23
CA ARG A 9 20.57 16.16 -3.18
C ARG A 9 20.23 16.63 -4.58
N ILE A 10 19.24 17.53 -4.66
CA ILE A 10 18.90 18.32 -5.84
C ILE A 10 19.19 19.80 -5.56
N ALA A 11 19.65 20.51 -6.58
CA ALA A 11 19.61 21.97 -6.64
C ALA A 11 18.53 22.35 -7.66
N PHE A 12 17.57 23.18 -7.25
CA PHE A 12 16.48 23.58 -8.15
C PHE A 12 17.01 24.54 -9.23
N PRO A 13 16.60 24.35 -10.50
CA PRO A 13 17.09 25.15 -11.61
C PRO A 13 16.70 26.63 -11.47
N ASP A 14 17.48 27.50 -12.13
CA ASP A 14 17.24 28.95 -12.14
C ASP A 14 15.90 29.29 -12.82
N GLY A 15 15.14 30.22 -12.24
CA GLY A 15 13.84 30.66 -12.79
C GLY A 15 12.58 30.12 -12.09
N ASP A 16 12.72 29.19 -11.16
CA ASP A 16 11.64 28.76 -10.27
C ASP A 16 11.63 29.58 -8.96
N GLU A 17 10.53 29.54 -8.20
CA GLU A 17 10.43 30.18 -6.87
C GLU A 17 11.51 29.67 -5.88
N PHE A 18 12.16 28.56 -6.23
CA PHE A 18 13.17 27.86 -5.42
C PHE A 18 14.59 27.98 -5.99
N GLU A 19 14.87 28.95 -6.86
CA GLU A 19 16.22 29.20 -7.39
C GLU A 19 17.28 29.29 -6.26
N GLY A 20 18.35 28.50 -6.40
CA GLY A 20 19.44 28.43 -5.42
C GLY A 20 19.12 27.65 -4.14
N VAL A 21 17.91 27.12 -4.00
CA VAL A 21 17.54 26.20 -2.92
C VAL A 21 18.09 24.80 -3.25
N THR A 22 18.54 24.09 -2.23
CA THR A 22 18.89 22.66 -2.35
C THR A 22 18.06 21.86 -1.37
N ALA A 23 17.68 20.65 -1.77
CA ALA A 23 16.96 19.71 -0.92
C ALA A 23 17.61 18.34 -1.00
N SER A 24 17.47 17.56 0.08
CA SER A 24 17.85 16.14 0.07
C SER A 24 16.73 15.33 -0.58
N LEU A 25 17.07 14.34 -1.41
CA LEU A 25 16.08 13.45 -2.01
C LEU A 25 15.48 12.49 -0.97
N ASP A 26 14.27 12.01 -1.24
CA ASP A 26 13.58 11.02 -0.42
C ASP A 26 14.24 9.65 -0.57
N PHE A 27 14.43 8.94 0.54
CA PHE A 27 14.91 7.57 0.50
C PHE A 27 13.74 6.60 0.33
N LEU A 28 13.70 5.86 -0.76
CA LEU A 28 12.52 5.07 -1.10
C LEU A 28 12.66 3.60 -0.72
N ALA A 29 13.81 3.03 -1.02
CA ALA A 29 14.05 1.60 -0.86
C ALA A 29 15.54 1.28 -0.74
N GLN A 30 15.83 0.22 0.02
CA GLN A 30 17.13 -0.45 0.04
C GLN A 30 16.89 -1.93 -0.28
N ILE A 31 17.60 -2.46 -1.27
CA ILE A 31 17.38 -3.82 -1.76
C ILE A 31 18.72 -4.54 -1.84
N ARG A 32 18.84 -5.64 -1.09
CA ARG A 32 19.98 -6.56 -1.19
C ARG A 32 19.77 -7.47 -2.39
N LEU A 33 20.72 -7.50 -3.29
CA LEU A 33 20.60 -8.25 -4.54
C LEU A 33 20.65 -9.75 -4.31
N GLU A 34 21.37 -10.20 -3.28
CA GLU A 34 21.41 -11.60 -2.87
C GLU A 34 20.07 -12.15 -2.34
N ASP A 35 19.14 -11.28 -1.92
CA ASP A 35 17.81 -11.68 -1.45
C ASP A 35 16.81 -11.87 -2.62
N LEU A 36 17.17 -11.44 -3.82
CA LEU A 36 16.27 -11.52 -4.97
C LEU A 36 16.07 -12.97 -5.40
N PRO A 37 14.82 -13.41 -5.66
CA PRO A 37 14.54 -14.75 -6.15
C PRO A 37 15.13 -14.96 -7.54
N ASP A 38 15.31 -16.23 -7.91
CA ASP A 38 15.67 -16.63 -9.28
C ASP A 38 14.45 -16.42 -10.19
N VAL A 39 14.49 -15.33 -10.97
CA VAL A 39 13.42 -14.88 -11.88
C VAL A 39 14.03 -14.49 -13.22
N PRO A 40 13.25 -14.44 -14.32
CA PRO A 40 13.75 -13.93 -15.59
C PRO A 40 14.41 -12.56 -15.46
N ASP A 41 15.49 -12.34 -16.21
CA ASP A 41 16.33 -11.14 -16.18
C ASP A 41 17.11 -10.93 -14.87
N ARG A 42 17.03 -11.84 -13.89
CA ARG A 42 17.83 -11.77 -12.65
C ARG A 42 19.33 -11.79 -12.95
N GLU A 43 19.74 -12.51 -13.99
CA GLU A 43 21.11 -12.60 -14.46
C GLU A 43 21.69 -11.27 -14.98
N LEU A 44 20.85 -10.27 -15.26
CA LEU A 44 21.29 -8.94 -15.67
C LEU A 44 21.80 -8.10 -14.49
N LEU A 45 21.33 -8.38 -13.27
CA LEU A 45 21.77 -7.70 -12.06
C LEU A 45 23.01 -8.37 -11.45
N PRO A 46 23.84 -7.63 -10.70
CA PRO A 46 24.87 -8.23 -9.86
C PRO A 46 24.30 -9.31 -8.93
N GLN A 47 25.11 -10.33 -8.63
CA GLN A 47 24.71 -11.42 -7.73
C GLN A 47 24.69 -10.99 -6.26
N GLU A 48 25.50 -9.98 -5.92
CA GLU A 48 25.72 -9.48 -4.56
C GLU A 48 25.63 -7.96 -4.52
N GLY A 49 25.39 -7.40 -3.34
CA GLY A 49 25.46 -5.96 -3.08
C GLY A 49 24.09 -5.33 -2.92
N VAL A 50 24.07 -4.01 -2.77
CA VAL A 50 22.87 -3.29 -2.32
C VAL A 50 22.56 -2.11 -3.21
N LEU A 51 21.32 -2.03 -3.65
CA LEU A 51 20.76 -0.87 -4.34
C LEU A 51 20.04 0.03 -3.35
N PHE A 52 20.25 1.34 -3.48
CA PHE A 52 19.55 2.38 -2.75
C PHE A 52 18.84 3.28 -3.75
N PHE A 53 17.54 3.52 -3.55
CA PHE A 53 16.70 4.31 -4.44
C PHE A 53 16.30 5.61 -3.76
N PHE A 54 16.45 6.70 -4.50
CA PHE A 54 16.05 8.03 -4.07
C PHE A 54 15.34 8.78 -5.18
N ALA A 55 14.34 9.58 -4.84
CA ALA A 55 13.69 10.52 -5.76
C ALA A 55 13.13 11.72 -5.01
N LEU A 56 12.75 12.76 -5.73
CA LEU A 56 11.83 13.80 -5.25
C LEU A 56 10.42 13.21 -5.29
N ALA A 57 9.97 12.61 -4.19
CA ALA A 57 8.80 11.73 -4.17
C ALA A 57 7.46 12.49 -4.17
N LEU A 58 7.46 13.73 -3.69
CA LEU A 58 6.27 14.55 -3.46
C LEU A 58 6.34 15.81 -4.33
N THR A 59 6.22 15.63 -5.64
CA THR A 59 6.19 16.73 -6.60
C THR A 59 4.83 16.77 -7.29
N ALA A 60 4.28 17.96 -7.51
CA ALA A 60 3.10 18.16 -8.37
C ALA A 60 3.45 18.11 -9.86
N GLU A 61 4.73 18.26 -10.20
CA GLU A 61 5.26 18.24 -11.55
C GLU A 61 6.00 16.92 -11.85
N PRO A 62 6.06 16.48 -13.11
CA PRO A 62 6.91 15.37 -13.53
C PRO A 62 8.38 15.51 -13.10
N LEU A 63 9.04 14.39 -12.78
CA LEU A 63 10.43 14.41 -12.30
C LEU A 63 11.41 15.02 -13.31
N ASP A 64 11.15 14.85 -14.60
CA ASP A 64 11.97 15.38 -15.68
C ASP A 64 11.95 16.92 -15.75
N THR A 65 10.91 17.57 -15.23
CA THR A 65 10.85 19.04 -15.06
C THR A 65 12.02 19.56 -14.21
N PHE A 66 12.46 18.78 -13.22
CA PHE A 66 13.56 19.14 -12.32
C PHE A 66 14.94 18.64 -12.80
N GLY A 67 14.97 17.94 -13.94
CA GLY A 67 16.18 17.38 -14.52
C GLY A 67 16.68 16.11 -13.81
N PRO A 68 17.84 15.59 -14.27
CA PRO A 68 18.34 14.29 -13.85
C PRO A 68 18.73 14.23 -12.37
N ASP A 69 18.79 15.37 -11.67
CA ASP A 69 19.16 15.47 -10.26
C ASP A 69 18.02 15.15 -9.30
N ALA A 70 16.79 15.01 -9.81
CA ALA A 70 15.59 14.69 -9.02
C ALA A 70 15.47 13.22 -8.61
N TRP A 71 16.41 12.35 -9.01
CA TRP A 71 16.46 10.97 -8.55
C TRP A 71 17.89 10.43 -8.52
N ARG A 72 18.12 9.38 -7.72
CA ARG A 72 19.39 8.64 -7.69
C ARG A 72 19.15 7.16 -7.44
N VAL A 73 19.92 6.33 -8.15
CA VAL A 73 20.13 4.94 -7.77
C VAL A 73 21.60 4.75 -7.45
N LEU A 74 21.89 4.30 -6.23
CA LEU A 74 23.25 4.03 -5.80
C LEU A 74 23.45 2.53 -5.62
N TYR A 75 24.60 2.02 -6.06
CA TYR A 75 24.97 0.62 -5.90
C TYR A 75 26.22 0.47 -5.04
N TYR A 76 26.08 -0.25 -3.94
CA TYR A 76 27.20 -0.60 -3.06
C TYR A 76 27.55 -2.07 -3.22
N ARG A 77 28.79 -2.34 -3.62
CA ARG A 77 29.33 -3.70 -3.68
C ARG A 77 29.91 -4.07 -2.32
N GLY A 78 29.11 -4.70 -1.48
CA GLY A 78 29.52 -5.22 -0.18
C GLY A 78 28.33 -5.53 0.72
N ASP A 79 28.63 -6.08 1.88
CA ASP A 79 27.63 -6.34 2.92
C ASP A 79 27.34 -5.05 3.70
N VAL A 80 26.06 -4.74 3.87
CA VAL A 80 25.59 -3.58 4.64
C VAL A 80 24.99 -3.98 5.99
N SER A 81 25.00 -5.27 6.33
CA SER A 81 24.38 -5.82 7.55
C SER A 81 24.96 -5.20 8.83
N SER A 82 26.21 -4.75 8.79
CA SER A 82 26.90 -4.11 9.90
C SER A 82 26.82 -2.58 9.90
N PHE A 83 26.16 -1.96 8.91
CA PHE A 83 26.10 -0.51 8.84
C PHE A 83 25.15 0.06 9.89
N PRO A 84 25.52 1.17 10.55
CA PRO A 84 24.62 1.82 11.46
C PRO A 84 23.40 2.35 10.70
N PHE A 85 22.26 2.36 11.39
CA PHE A 85 21.09 3.09 10.91
C PHE A 85 21.46 4.55 10.69
N ARG A 86 21.08 5.10 9.54
CA ARG A 86 21.27 6.52 9.20
C ARG A 86 19.91 7.16 9.06
N ALA A 87 19.62 8.12 9.94
CA ALA A 87 18.42 8.92 9.82
C ALA A 87 18.47 9.76 8.53
N PRO A 88 17.34 9.95 7.85
CA PRO A 88 17.25 10.89 6.73
C PRO A 88 17.61 12.32 7.20
N PRO A 89 18.23 13.13 6.33
CA PRO A 89 18.40 14.56 6.59
C PRO A 89 17.06 15.23 6.91
N SER A 90 17.09 16.31 7.70
CA SER A 90 15.87 17.06 8.05
C SER A 90 15.25 17.79 6.86
N ASP A 91 16.01 17.97 5.77
CA ASP A 91 15.58 18.53 4.49
C ASP A 91 15.30 17.43 3.44
N ALA A 92 15.32 16.15 3.85
CA ALA A 92 14.75 15.05 3.09
C ALA A 92 13.29 14.86 3.51
N GLY A 93 12.42 14.44 2.62
CA GLY A 93 10.99 14.41 2.87
C GLY A 93 10.28 15.68 2.42
N TRP A 94 10.82 16.87 2.70
CA TRP A 94 10.02 18.10 2.68
C TRP A 94 10.85 19.38 2.56
N PHE A 95 10.47 20.21 1.57
CA PHE A 95 10.37 21.68 1.70
C PHE A 95 9.27 22.26 0.79
N LEU A 96 8.79 21.50 -0.19
CA LEU A 96 7.89 21.96 -1.24
C LEU A 96 6.62 21.11 -1.27
N ASP A 97 5.49 21.79 -1.09
CA ASP A 97 4.11 21.44 -1.42
C ASP A 97 3.21 20.59 -0.50
N ASP A 98 2.15 21.29 -0.08
CA ASP A 98 0.77 20.78 -0.04
C ASP A 98 0.46 20.02 -1.33
N VAL A 99 0.20 18.71 -1.22
CA VAL A 99 -0.26 17.92 -2.37
C VAL A 99 -1.69 18.39 -2.71
N ASP A 100 -1.84 19.28 -3.70
CA ASP A 100 -3.15 19.84 -4.03
C ASP A 100 -3.97 18.88 -4.90
N TYR A 101 -4.57 17.90 -4.23
CA TYR A 101 -5.87 17.36 -4.62
C TYR A 101 -6.85 17.47 -3.44
N THR A 102 -6.80 18.63 -2.76
CA THR A 102 -7.59 19.11 -1.61
C THR A 102 -6.93 18.97 -0.21
N ARG A 103 -5.95 19.83 0.09
CA ARG A 103 -5.50 20.21 1.47
C ARG A 103 -5.34 19.06 2.48
N THR A 104 -4.66 18.00 2.10
CA THR A 104 -4.26 16.95 3.05
C THR A 104 -2.74 17.00 3.17
N GLU A 105 -2.23 17.46 4.31
CA GLU A 105 -0.78 17.43 4.56
C GLU A 105 -0.31 15.98 4.44
N ALA A 106 0.75 15.68 3.70
CA ALA A 106 1.25 14.30 3.62
C ALA A 106 1.73 13.77 4.99
N ALA A 107 1.84 14.63 6.00
CA ALA A 107 1.93 14.27 7.42
C ALA A 107 0.72 13.46 7.94
N GLU A 108 -0.48 13.63 7.37
CA GLU A 108 -1.69 12.87 7.72
C GLU A 108 -1.65 11.41 7.26
N TYR A 109 -0.78 11.05 6.32
CA TYR A 109 -0.55 9.63 5.93
C TYR A 109 0.44 8.92 6.86
N ARG A 110 1.09 9.63 7.79
CA ARG A 110 1.98 9.05 8.79
C ARG A 110 1.22 8.10 9.72
N ASP A 111 1.93 7.13 10.28
CA ASP A 111 1.47 6.52 11.52
C ASP A 111 1.45 7.63 12.61
N PRO A 112 0.31 7.94 13.26
CA PRO A 112 0.23 8.97 14.30
C PRO A 112 1.20 8.74 15.48
N GLY A 113 1.73 7.52 15.64
CA GLY A 113 2.73 7.17 16.64
C GLY A 113 4.18 7.13 16.14
N ALA A 114 4.44 7.29 14.84
CA ALA A 114 5.80 7.29 14.30
C ALA A 114 6.53 8.58 14.66
N SER A 115 7.80 8.48 15.04
CA SER A 115 8.60 9.69 15.31
C SER A 115 8.72 10.52 14.04
N ASP A 116 8.73 11.84 14.16
CA ASP A 116 8.93 12.80 13.06
C ASP A 116 10.21 12.56 12.23
N LYS A 117 11.11 11.69 12.71
CA LYS A 117 12.39 11.33 12.08
C LYS A 117 12.40 9.97 11.38
N GLY A 118 11.33 9.19 11.54
CA GLY A 118 11.15 7.86 10.94
C GLY A 118 10.38 7.98 9.62
N LEU A 119 10.94 8.71 8.65
CA LEU A 119 10.22 9.11 7.43
C LEU A 119 9.91 7.98 6.46
N PHE A 120 10.48 6.80 6.66
CA PHE A 120 10.17 5.64 5.84
C PHE A 120 9.90 4.46 6.76
N PRO A 121 8.80 3.71 6.53
CA PRO A 121 8.67 2.43 7.19
C PRO A 121 9.94 1.65 6.90
N TYR A 122 10.56 1.11 7.96
CA TYR A 122 11.40 -0.06 7.79
C TYR A 122 10.46 -1.14 7.28
N CYS A 123 10.22 -1.13 5.97
CA CYS A 123 9.48 -2.15 5.28
C CYS A 123 10.58 -3.09 4.81
N PRO A 124 10.88 -4.18 5.54
CA PRO A 124 11.70 -5.24 4.98
C PRO A 124 10.94 -5.75 3.75
N VAL A 125 11.27 -5.19 2.58
CA VAL A 125 10.67 -5.62 1.33
C VAL A 125 11.19 -7.03 1.08
N ARG A 126 10.33 -8.02 1.25
CA ARG A 126 10.63 -9.39 0.88
C ARG A 126 10.38 -9.52 -0.62
N ALA A 127 11.45 -9.67 -1.40
CA ALA A 127 11.31 -10.01 -2.80
C ALA A 127 10.70 -11.41 -2.93
N VAL A 128 9.61 -11.52 -3.67
CA VAL A 128 8.95 -12.78 -3.98
C VAL A 128 8.74 -12.89 -5.48
N ALA A 129 8.93 -14.08 -6.04
CA ALA A 129 8.58 -14.32 -7.43
C ALA A 129 7.05 -14.27 -7.54
N ALA A 130 6.54 -13.29 -8.29
CA ALA A 130 5.14 -13.19 -8.61
C ALA A 130 4.91 -13.70 -10.04
N PRO A 131 3.88 -14.54 -10.28
CA PRO A 131 3.53 -14.91 -11.64
C PRO A 131 3.12 -13.67 -12.42
N SER A 132 3.78 -13.40 -13.55
CA SER A 132 3.32 -12.39 -14.49
C SER A 132 2.11 -12.94 -15.23
N TRP A 133 0.93 -12.37 -14.99
CA TRP A 133 -0.31 -12.75 -15.68
C TRP A 133 -0.31 -12.18 -17.10
N LYS A 134 0.48 -12.77 -18.00
CA LYS A 134 0.28 -12.58 -19.45
C LYS A 134 -0.66 -13.67 -19.93
N ARG A 135 -1.69 -13.29 -20.71
CA ARG A 135 -2.44 -14.28 -21.49
C ARG A 135 -1.46 -15.07 -22.37
N PRO A 136 -1.72 -16.35 -22.69
CA PRO A 136 -0.88 -17.15 -23.59
C PRO A 136 -0.65 -16.52 -24.97
N ASP A 137 -1.52 -15.60 -25.39
CA ASP A 137 -1.45 -14.84 -26.64
C ASP A 137 -0.64 -13.53 -26.53
N GLY A 138 -0.07 -13.22 -25.35
CA GLY A 138 0.75 -12.04 -25.12
C GLY A 138 -0.03 -10.73 -24.96
N ILE A 139 -1.37 -10.78 -24.95
CA ILE A 139 -2.22 -9.60 -24.79
C ILE A 139 -2.39 -9.31 -23.28
N PRO A 140 -2.18 -8.07 -22.81
CA PRO A 140 -2.58 -7.67 -21.46
C PRO A 140 -4.07 -7.99 -21.23
N TYR A 141 -4.45 -8.34 -20.00
CA TYR A 141 -5.88 -8.37 -19.67
C TYR A 141 -6.43 -6.94 -19.81
N GLY A 142 -7.11 -6.65 -20.91
CA GLY A 142 -7.76 -5.36 -21.13
C GLY A 142 -8.90 -5.14 -20.12
N ASP A 143 -9.38 -3.89 -20.03
CA ASP A 143 -10.34 -3.35 -19.06
C ASP A 143 -11.72 -4.06 -18.98
N ASP A 144 -11.94 -5.15 -19.71
CA ASP A 144 -13.17 -5.91 -19.61
C ASP A 144 -13.16 -6.84 -18.38
N VAL A 145 -13.52 -6.23 -17.25
CA VAL A 145 -13.77 -6.89 -15.97
C VAL A 145 -14.70 -8.11 -16.11
N ARG A 146 -15.63 -8.12 -17.09
CA ARG A 146 -16.55 -9.25 -17.28
C ARG A 146 -15.87 -10.46 -17.92
N GLU A 147 -14.96 -10.24 -18.86
CA GLU A 147 -14.17 -11.34 -19.43
C GLU A 147 -13.15 -11.89 -18.41
N TRP A 148 -12.59 -11.01 -17.57
CA TRP A 148 -11.76 -11.41 -16.43
C TRP A 148 -12.53 -12.29 -15.43
N LEU A 149 -13.72 -11.85 -14.99
CA LEU A 149 -14.56 -12.62 -14.06
C LEU A 149 -14.91 -14.01 -14.66
N ARG A 150 -15.23 -14.06 -15.95
CA ARG A 150 -15.54 -15.30 -16.66
C ARG A 150 -14.35 -16.27 -16.72
N LEU A 151 -13.13 -15.76 -16.87
CA LEU A 151 -11.90 -16.57 -16.91
C LEU A 151 -11.49 -17.06 -15.51
N VAL A 152 -11.71 -16.26 -14.47
CA VAL A 152 -11.52 -16.66 -13.07
C VAL A 152 -12.54 -17.75 -12.68
N GLU A 153 -13.80 -17.62 -13.11
CA GLU A 153 -14.84 -18.62 -12.88
C GLU A 153 -14.58 -19.94 -13.60
N ALA A 154 -14.03 -19.91 -14.81
CA ALA A 154 -13.73 -21.09 -15.63
C ALA A 154 -12.42 -21.82 -15.24
N TRP A 155 -11.65 -21.30 -14.28
CA TRP A 155 -10.35 -21.84 -13.92
C TRP A 155 -10.47 -23.13 -13.09
N PRO A 156 -9.78 -24.24 -13.43
CA PRO A 156 -9.77 -25.46 -12.63
C PRO A 156 -9.28 -25.19 -11.19
N GLY A 157 -10.00 -25.77 -10.21
CA GLY A 157 -9.94 -25.42 -8.78
C GLY A 157 -8.60 -25.60 -8.06
N GLU A 158 -7.56 -26.10 -8.72
CA GLU A 158 -6.21 -26.26 -8.13
C GLU A 158 -5.39 -24.97 -8.13
N HIS A 159 -5.84 -23.91 -8.82
CA HIS A 159 -5.16 -22.60 -8.90
C HIS A 159 -5.97 -21.42 -8.36
N ARG A 160 -7.13 -21.65 -7.73
CA ARG A 160 -7.76 -20.62 -6.90
C ARG A 160 -6.85 -20.38 -5.70
N THR A 161 -6.05 -19.31 -5.72
CA THR A 161 -5.41 -18.83 -4.50
C THR A 161 -6.53 -18.57 -3.48
N PRO A 162 -6.42 -19.08 -2.24
CA PRO A 162 -7.48 -18.98 -1.21
C PRO A 162 -7.75 -17.55 -0.71
N THR A 163 -7.31 -16.52 -1.45
CA THR A 163 -7.33 -15.11 -1.07
C THR A 163 -8.48 -14.31 -1.66
N THR A 164 -9.26 -14.88 -2.59
CA THR A 164 -10.57 -14.32 -2.98
C THR A 164 -11.66 -14.90 -2.09
N PHE A 165 -11.98 -14.17 -1.02
CA PHE A 165 -13.15 -14.44 -0.19
C PHE A 165 -14.42 -14.03 -0.93
N GLU A 166 -15.00 -14.93 -1.73
CA GLU A 166 -16.41 -14.80 -2.12
C GLU A 166 -17.28 -15.17 -0.91
N TYR A 167 -17.79 -14.17 -0.22
CA TYR A 167 -18.79 -14.35 0.84
C TYR A 167 -20.11 -14.82 0.21
N ALA A 168 -20.29 -16.13 0.07
CA ALA A 168 -21.63 -16.67 -0.13
C ALA A 168 -22.45 -16.45 1.15
N GLU A 169 -23.65 -15.90 1.02
CA GLU A 169 -24.61 -15.73 2.13
C GLU A 169 -24.93 -17.03 2.88
N SER A 170 -24.58 -18.20 2.33
CA SER A 170 -24.71 -19.51 2.98
C SER A 170 -23.66 -19.81 4.06
N ASP A 171 -22.53 -19.10 4.06
CA ASP A 171 -21.41 -19.43 4.95
C ASP A 171 -21.45 -18.50 6.15
N LEU A 172 -22.14 -18.93 7.21
CA LEU A 172 -22.05 -18.26 8.51
C LEU A 172 -20.59 -18.37 9.01
N PRO A 173 -20.05 -17.35 9.71
CA PRO A 173 -18.76 -17.51 10.37
C PRO A 173 -18.86 -18.72 11.30
N LEU A 174 -18.06 -19.76 11.05
CA LEU A 174 -18.13 -21.01 11.81
C LEU A 174 -17.27 -20.92 13.05
N ARG A 175 -16.19 -20.13 12.98
CA ARG A 175 -15.22 -19.94 14.04
C ARG A 175 -15.16 -18.49 14.50
N VAL A 176 -14.76 -18.30 15.75
CA VAL A 176 -14.49 -16.98 16.34
C VAL A 176 -13.61 -16.13 15.42
N GLU A 177 -12.61 -16.71 14.76
CA GLU A 177 -11.73 -16.02 13.80
C GLU A 177 -12.49 -15.35 12.65
N ASP A 178 -13.41 -16.09 12.03
CA ASP A 178 -14.20 -15.62 10.89
C ASP A 178 -15.11 -14.47 11.34
N ALA A 179 -15.72 -14.61 12.52
CA ALA A 179 -16.58 -13.58 13.08
C ALA A 179 -15.82 -12.28 13.39
N LEU A 180 -14.63 -12.38 13.97
CA LEU A 180 -13.79 -11.21 14.25
C LEU A 180 -13.41 -10.48 12.96
N LEU A 181 -12.97 -11.21 11.93
CA LEU A 181 -12.63 -10.60 10.63
C LEU A 181 -13.82 -9.85 10.01
N ASN A 182 -15.02 -10.42 10.10
CA ASN A 182 -16.24 -9.78 9.60
C ASN A 182 -16.60 -8.50 10.37
N LEU A 183 -16.49 -8.52 11.71
CA LEU A 183 -16.78 -7.36 12.55
C LEU A 183 -15.76 -6.24 12.37
N PHE A 184 -14.47 -6.58 12.27
CA PHE A 184 -13.44 -5.59 11.96
C PHE A 184 -13.60 -5.01 10.55
N HIS A 185 -14.05 -5.82 9.57
CA HIS A 185 -14.32 -5.32 8.22
C HIS A 185 -15.41 -4.27 8.23
N ALA A 186 -16.51 -4.55 8.95
CA ALA A 186 -17.60 -3.59 9.13
C ALA A 186 -17.11 -2.29 9.80
N ARG A 187 -16.28 -2.38 10.85
CA ARG A 187 -15.67 -1.20 11.50
C ARG A 187 -14.80 -0.38 10.55
N ASN A 188 -13.99 -1.05 9.74
CA ASN A 188 -13.04 -0.37 8.85
C ASN A 188 -13.67 0.30 7.65
N GLN A 189 -14.93 0.00 7.30
CA GLN A 189 -15.69 0.81 6.36
C GLN A 189 -15.84 2.27 6.83
N TRP A 190 -15.72 2.53 8.14
CA TRP A 190 -15.70 3.87 8.73
C TRP A 190 -14.30 4.46 8.93
N ARG A 191 -13.25 3.77 8.46
CA ARG A 191 -11.84 4.17 8.60
C ARG A 191 -11.43 4.50 10.04
N GLU A 192 -11.99 3.80 11.03
CA GLU A 192 -11.75 4.01 12.47
C GLU A 192 -10.27 3.99 12.88
N GLY A 193 -9.43 3.25 12.14
CA GLY A 193 -7.99 3.18 12.39
C GLY A 193 -7.18 4.33 11.78
N VAL A 194 -7.82 5.24 11.06
CA VAL A 194 -7.14 6.32 10.29
C VAL A 194 -7.67 7.69 10.69
N LEU A 195 -8.99 7.83 10.85
CA LEU A 195 -9.63 9.09 11.18
C LEU A 195 -10.57 8.88 12.37
N SER A 196 -10.73 9.92 13.18
CA SER A 196 -11.83 9.92 14.15
C SER A 196 -13.16 9.91 13.40
N PHE A 197 -14.21 9.35 14.02
CA PHE A 197 -15.55 9.38 13.43
C PHE A 197 -15.97 10.81 13.09
N ASP A 198 -15.65 11.77 13.95
CA ASP A 198 -15.99 13.18 13.77
C ASP A 198 -15.28 13.79 12.56
N ASP A 199 -14.01 13.45 12.32
CA ASP A 199 -13.26 13.93 11.17
C ASP A 199 -13.78 13.31 9.86
N LEU A 200 -14.04 12.00 9.87
CA LEU A 200 -14.65 11.31 8.73
C LEU A 200 -16.02 11.91 8.40
N PHE A 201 -16.82 12.17 9.44
CA PHE A 201 -18.16 12.71 9.30
C PHE A 201 -18.13 14.16 8.82
N ALA A 202 -17.28 15.02 9.39
CA ALA A 202 -17.12 16.41 8.95
C ALA A 202 -16.71 16.50 7.47
N ARG A 203 -15.67 15.75 7.07
CA ARG A 203 -15.15 15.77 5.69
C ARG A 203 -16.18 15.27 4.66
N ARG A 204 -17.02 14.30 5.02
CA ARG A 204 -17.99 13.69 4.08
C ARG A 204 -19.33 14.41 4.04
N TYR A 205 -19.78 14.98 5.17
CA TYR A 205 -21.13 15.53 5.29
C TYR A 205 -21.24 17.03 5.08
N ASP A 206 -20.14 17.79 5.16
CA ASP A 206 -20.14 19.17 4.67
C ASP A 206 -20.48 19.23 3.16
N LEU A 207 -20.27 18.13 2.43
CA LEU A 207 -20.67 17.98 1.03
C LEU A 207 -22.15 17.62 0.82
N MET A 208 -22.85 17.08 1.83
CA MET A 208 -24.20 16.50 1.67
C MET A 208 -25.34 17.30 2.32
N SER A 209 -25.10 18.52 2.80
CA SER A 209 -26.13 19.40 3.38
C SER A 209 -27.03 18.72 4.43
N VAL A 210 -26.45 17.89 5.30
CA VAL A 210 -27.19 17.16 6.35
C VAL A 210 -27.40 18.04 7.57
N SER A 211 -28.62 18.01 8.15
CA SER A 211 -28.97 18.84 9.30
C SER A 211 -28.15 18.46 10.54
N ALA A 212 -27.87 19.42 11.44
CA ALA A 212 -27.10 19.15 12.66
C ALA A 212 -27.76 18.06 13.54
N GLU A 213 -29.09 17.98 13.54
CA GLU A 213 -29.85 16.94 14.26
C GLU A 213 -29.63 15.56 13.65
N ASP A 214 -29.65 15.45 12.31
CA ASP A 214 -29.34 14.20 11.64
C ASP A 214 -27.88 13.77 11.87
N ARG A 215 -26.93 14.72 11.92
CA ARG A 215 -25.52 14.43 12.23
C ARG A 215 -25.37 13.81 13.62
N GLU A 216 -26.00 14.42 14.62
CA GLU A 216 -25.93 13.92 15.99
C GLU A 216 -26.64 12.58 16.14
N ARG A 217 -27.78 12.38 15.46
CA ARG A 217 -28.47 11.09 15.42
C ARG A 217 -27.55 9.99 14.87
N VAL A 218 -26.89 10.23 13.74
CA VAL A 218 -25.98 9.23 13.14
C VAL A 218 -24.78 8.96 14.04
N ARG A 219 -24.22 9.99 14.68
CA ARG A 219 -23.13 9.82 15.66
C ARG A 219 -23.56 8.91 16.82
N MET A 220 -24.73 9.16 17.42
CA MET A 220 -25.24 8.34 18.51
C MET A 220 -25.50 6.89 18.05
N GLU A 221 -26.17 6.70 16.92
CA GLU A 221 -26.46 5.37 16.38
C GLU A 221 -25.19 4.57 16.06
N TYR A 222 -24.18 5.23 15.52
CA TYR A 222 -22.88 4.64 15.25
C TYR A 222 -22.12 4.32 16.56
N GLY A 223 -22.11 5.22 17.54
CA GLY A 223 -21.49 4.99 18.84
C GLY A 223 -22.08 3.78 19.58
N ASP A 224 -23.41 3.63 19.53
CA ASP A 224 -24.12 2.49 20.10
C ASP A 224 -23.81 1.18 19.37
N TRP A 225 -23.73 1.22 18.03
CA TRP A 225 -23.31 0.09 17.23
C TRP A 225 -21.86 -0.31 17.54
N LEU A 226 -20.94 0.65 17.55
CA LEU A 226 -19.52 0.42 17.82
C LEU A 226 -19.29 -0.19 19.21
N THR A 227 -20.01 0.29 20.21
CA THR A 227 -19.98 -0.26 21.57
C THR A 227 -20.39 -1.74 21.58
N ARG A 228 -21.46 -2.09 20.86
CA ARG A 228 -21.93 -3.48 20.73
C ARG A 228 -20.93 -4.35 19.99
N VAL A 229 -20.32 -3.84 18.90
CA VAL A 229 -19.29 -4.56 18.15
C VAL A 229 -18.06 -4.82 19.01
N LYS A 230 -17.52 -3.80 19.68
CA LYS A 230 -16.34 -3.93 20.56
C LYS A 230 -16.56 -4.94 21.68
N ARG A 231 -17.73 -4.89 22.34
CA ARG A 231 -18.10 -5.89 23.36
C ARG A 231 -18.15 -7.30 22.77
N THR A 232 -18.78 -7.47 21.61
CA THR A 232 -18.87 -8.77 20.93
C THR A 232 -17.49 -9.28 20.55
N CYS A 233 -16.60 -8.43 20.02
CA CYS A 233 -15.22 -8.81 19.73
C CYS A 233 -14.47 -9.26 20.99
N ALA A 234 -14.59 -8.54 22.11
CA ALA A 234 -13.94 -8.91 23.36
C ALA A 234 -14.43 -10.28 23.89
N GLU A 235 -15.75 -10.53 23.83
CA GLU A 235 -16.35 -11.81 24.20
C GLU A 235 -15.87 -12.96 23.30
N LEU A 236 -15.78 -12.72 21.99
CA LEU A 236 -15.28 -13.69 21.02
C LEU A 236 -13.79 -13.99 21.24
N VAL A 237 -12.95 -12.97 21.42
CA VAL A 237 -11.51 -13.11 21.72
C VAL A 237 -11.29 -13.95 22.97
N ALA A 238 -12.05 -13.69 24.05
CA ALA A 238 -11.94 -14.43 25.31
C ALA A 238 -12.21 -15.94 25.17
N ARG A 239 -12.94 -16.36 24.13
CA ARG A 239 -13.25 -17.78 23.86
C ARG A 239 -12.17 -18.53 23.08
N GLY A 240 -11.24 -17.81 22.47
CA GLY A 240 -10.18 -18.38 21.65
C GLY A 240 -10.58 -18.59 20.20
N ARG A 241 -9.62 -18.35 19.29
CA ARG A 241 -9.80 -18.22 17.84
C ARG A 241 -10.47 -19.41 17.15
N SER A 242 -10.11 -20.63 17.55
CA SER A 242 -10.62 -21.86 16.96
C SER A 242 -11.96 -22.31 17.52
N ALA A 243 -12.50 -21.61 18.53
CA ALA A 243 -13.79 -21.94 19.10
C ALA A 243 -14.88 -21.78 18.04
N LEU A 244 -15.76 -22.79 17.97
CA LEU A 244 -16.93 -22.73 17.10
C LEU A 244 -17.97 -21.76 17.67
N LEU A 245 -18.57 -20.98 16.78
CA LEU A 245 -19.71 -20.13 17.11
C LEU A 245 -20.99 -20.97 17.19
N LYS A 246 -21.81 -20.70 18.20
CA LYS A 246 -23.19 -21.18 18.31
C LYS A 246 -24.09 -20.41 17.35
N ASP A 247 -25.25 -20.97 17.01
CA ASP A 247 -26.19 -20.37 16.07
C ASP A 247 -26.66 -18.95 16.43
N ASP A 248 -26.89 -18.69 17.70
CA ASP A 248 -27.23 -17.36 18.23
C ASP A 248 -26.08 -16.37 18.04
N GLU A 249 -24.85 -16.78 18.27
CA GLU A 249 -23.66 -15.93 18.08
C GLU A 249 -23.40 -15.63 16.61
N ARG A 250 -23.58 -16.62 15.73
CA ARG A 250 -23.49 -16.43 14.28
C ARG A 250 -24.53 -15.42 13.78
N ARG A 251 -25.76 -15.51 14.30
CA ARG A 251 -26.83 -14.55 14.02
C ARG A 251 -26.51 -13.15 14.56
N LEU A 252 -25.93 -13.06 15.76
CA LEU A 252 -25.51 -11.78 16.33
C LEU A 252 -24.46 -11.09 15.45
N VAL A 253 -23.39 -11.81 15.08
CA VAL A 253 -22.31 -11.27 14.23
C VAL A 253 -22.86 -10.77 12.89
N ARG A 254 -23.69 -11.59 12.22
CA ARG A 254 -24.34 -11.16 10.98
C ARG A 254 -25.26 -9.95 11.18
N GLY A 255 -26.02 -9.94 12.26
CA GLY A 255 -26.86 -8.81 12.63
C GLY A 255 -26.05 -7.52 12.68
N LEU A 256 -24.91 -7.54 13.38
CA LEU A 256 -24.02 -6.38 13.50
C LEU A 256 -23.39 -5.94 12.17
N VAL A 257 -23.02 -6.88 11.30
CA VAL A 257 -22.46 -6.57 9.96
C VAL A 257 -23.54 -6.01 9.03
N ALA A 258 -24.72 -6.61 9.00
CA ALA A 258 -25.86 -6.14 8.21
C ALA A 258 -26.31 -4.75 8.67
N GLU A 259 -26.42 -4.56 9.99
CA GLU A 259 -26.66 -3.27 10.63
C GLU A 259 -25.68 -2.18 10.18
N ASN A 260 -24.40 -2.53 9.98
CA ASN A 260 -23.41 -1.59 9.45
C ASN A 260 -23.69 -1.24 7.99
N SER A 261 -23.92 -2.26 7.17
CA SER A 261 -24.22 -2.12 5.74
C SER A 261 -25.48 -1.26 5.51
N ASP A 262 -26.52 -1.48 6.31
CA ASP A 262 -27.76 -0.71 6.24
C ASP A 262 -27.54 0.76 6.60
N ARG A 263 -26.72 1.04 7.62
CA ARG A 263 -26.33 2.42 7.97
C ARG A 263 -25.57 3.08 6.84
N MET A 264 -24.54 2.41 6.30
CA MET A 264 -23.76 2.92 5.16
C MET A 264 -24.66 3.23 3.96
N LYS A 265 -25.62 2.35 3.67
CA LYS A 265 -26.60 2.55 2.60
C LYS A 265 -27.56 3.71 2.88
N ALA A 266 -28.10 3.82 4.09
CA ALA A 266 -28.99 4.91 4.49
C ALA A 266 -28.30 6.28 4.38
N LEU A 267 -26.98 6.29 4.56
CA LEU A 267 -26.12 7.46 4.46
C LEU A 267 -25.65 7.78 3.04
N GLY A 268 -26.14 7.06 2.02
CA GLY A 268 -25.67 7.21 0.64
C GLY A 268 -24.18 6.89 0.48
N CYS A 269 -23.58 6.25 1.48
CA CYS A 269 -22.18 5.88 1.47
C CYS A 269 -22.04 4.58 0.69
N HIS A 270 -22.02 4.69 -0.64
CA HIS A 270 -21.52 3.64 -1.52
C HIS A 270 -20.00 3.59 -1.41
N ILE A 271 -19.47 3.21 -0.24
CA ILE A 271 -18.10 2.71 -0.22
C ILE A 271 -18.19 1.39 -0.94
N TRP A 272 -17.75 1.35 -2.19
CA TRP A 272 -17.29 0.12 -2.80
C TRP A 272 -16.12 -0.30 -1.92
N PRO A 273 -16.28 -1.25 -0.99
CA PRO A 273 -15.13 -1.71 -0.27
C PRO A 273 -14.31 -2.35 -1.37
N ASN A 274 -13.11 -1.84 -1.61
CA ASN A 274 -12.10 -2.75 -2.10
C ASN A 274 -12.03 -3.80 -0.96
N LEU A 275 -12.77 -4.92 -1.10
CA LEU A 275 -13.04 -5.89 -0.03
C LEU A 275 -11.74 -6.28 0.67
N ARG A 276 -10.68 -6.25 -0.13
CA ARG A 276 -9.28 -6.37 0.21
C ARG A 276 -8.75 -5.31 1.16
N LEU A 277 -8.89 -4.01 0.88
CA LEU A 277 -8.46 -2.92 1.77
C LEU A 277 -9.15 -3.04 3.13
N ALA A 278 -10.46 -3.33 3.12
CA ALA A 278 -11.20 -3.50 4.35
C ALA A 278 -10.79 -4.78 5.10
N ALA A 279 -10.45 -5.88 4.43
CA ALA A 279 -9.86 -7.07 5.07
C ALA A 279 -8.44 -6.81 5.64
N THR A 280 -7.60 -6.05 4.93
CA THR A 280 -6.26 -5.67 5.38
C THR A 280 -6.30 -4.74 6.59
N LEU A 281 -7.14 -3.70 6.55
CA LEU A 281 -7.38 -2.84 7.71
C LEU A 281 -7.96 -3.64 8.88
N SER A 282 -8.76 -4.67 8.62
CA SER A 282 -9.32 -5.53 9.66
C SER A 282 -8.27 -6.36 10.36
N MET A 283 -7.29 -6.83 9.60
CA MET A 283 -6.11 -7.47 10.17
C MET A 283 -5.29 -6.46 10.96
N ALA A 284 -5.04 -5.26 10.44
CA ALA A 284 -4.33 -4.21 11.18
C ALA A 284 -4.99 -3.84 12.52
N THR A 285 -6.33 -3.68 12.54
CA THR A 285 -7.09 -3.44 13.78
C THR A 285 -6.98 -4.61 14.75
N LEU A 286 -7.07 -5.86 14.26
CA LEU A 286 -6.86 -7.07 15.07
C LEU A 286 -5.44 -7.10 15.69
N LEU A 287 -4.42 -6.66 14.94
CA LEU A 287 -3.03 -6.63 15.38
C LEU A 287 -2.77 -5.53 16.43
N LEU A 288 -3.41 -4.37 16.29
CA LEU A 288 -3.31 -3.26 17.25
C LEU A 288 -4.06 -3.55 18.55
N ASP A 289 -5.27 -4.12 18.44
CA ASP A 289 -6.10 -4.45 19.61
C ASP A 289 -5.59 -5.70 20.36
N SER A 290 -4.64 -6.46 19.79
CA SER A 290 -4.11 -7.71 20.39
C SER A 290 -2.70 -8.11 19.90
N PRO A 291 -1.62 -7.54 20.49
CA PRO A 291 -0.23 -7.78 20.05
C PRO A 291 0.25 -9.24 20.21
N GLU A 292 -0.15 -9.92 21.28
CA GLU A 292 0.14 -11.36 21.48
C GLU A 292 -0.46 -12.26 20.39
N LEU A 293 -1.57 -11.84 19.76
CA LEU A 293 -2.20 -12.56 18.65
C LEU A 293 -1.41 -12.42 17.34
N ALA A 294 -0.79 -11.26 17.08
CA ALA A 294 0.09 -11.03 15.94
C ALA A 294 1.26 -12.04 15.89
N ALA A 295 1.87 -12.29 17.04
CA ALA A 295 3.01 -13.19 17.16
C ALA A 295 2.68 -14.67 16.89
N SER A 296 1.41 -15.06 17.05
CA SER A 296 0.96 -16.45 16.93
C SER A 296 0.62 -16.88 15.50
N PHE A 297 0.45 -15.92 14.59
CA PHE A 297 -0.04 -16.12 13.22
C PHE A 297 0.80 -15.36 12.20
N SER A 298 2.12 -15.39 12.38
CA SER A 298 3.06 -14.65 11.53
C SER A 298 2.87 -14.95 10.04
N ASN A 299 2.48 -16.17 9.67
CA ASN A 299 2.27 -16.56 8.27
C ASN A 299 1.00 -15.96 7.67
N GLU A 300 -0.10 -15.90 8.41
CA GLU A 300 -1.35 -15.28 7.99
C GLU A 300 -1.25 -13.76 8.03
N VAL A 301 -0.49 -13.21 8.98
CA VAL A 301 -0.10 -11.79 9.03
C VAL A 301 0.75 -11.43 7.83
N ASP A 302 1.73 -12.27 7.47
CA ASP A 302 2.52 -12.14 6.25
C ASP A 302 1.62 -12.26 5.02
N ALA A 303 0.74 -13.25 4.93
CA ALA A 303 -0.15 -13.43 3.77
C ALA A 303 -1.19 -12.29 3.61
N ALA A 304 -1.66 -11.72 4.71
CA ALA A 304 -2.51 -10.54 4.74
C ALA A 304 -1.72 -9.23 4.63
N HIS A 305 -0.39 -9.30 4.72
CA HIS A 305 0.48 -8.14 4.60
C HIS A 305 0.18 -7.49 3.26
N PRO A 306 -0.11 -6.19 3.23
CA PRO A 306 -0.52 -5.52 2.00
C PRO A 306 0.51 -5.63 0.89
N GLY A 307 1.80 -5.69 1.23
CA GLY A 307 2.89 -5.95 0.29
C GLY A 307 2.86 -7.34 -0.41
N ASN A 308 2.14 -8.32 0.13
CA ASN A 308 1.98 -9.66 -0.48
C ASN A 308 0.71 -9.78 -1.33
N ASN A 309 -0.11 -8.74 -1.33
CA ASN A 309 -1.41 -8.74 -1.95
C ASN A 309 -1.35 -8.02 -3.31
N PHE A 310 -0.88 -8.75 -4.32
CA PHE A 310 -0.87 -8.36 -5.74
C PHE A 310 -2.27 -7.94 -6.19
N SER A 311 -2.51 -6.66 -6.49
CA SER A 311 -3.73 -6.22 -7.19
C SER A 311 -3.57 -6.59 -8.67
N PRO A 312 -4.41 -7.49 -9.21
CA PRO A 312 -4.25 -7.95 -10.60
C PRO A 312 -4.44 -6.85 -11.65
N GLY A 313 -4.87 -5.64 -11.25
CA GLY A 313 -5.25 -4.57 -12.18
C GLY A 313 -4.63 -3.19 -11.89
N GLY A 314 -3.51 -3.07 -11.18
CA GLY A 314 -2.88 -1.74 -11.11
C GLY A 314 -1.72 -1.67 -10.13
N SER A 315 -0.61 -1.10 -10.61
CA SER A 315 0.37 -0.41 -9.76
C SER A 315 0.98 -1.22 -8.60
N GLY A 316 1.23 -2.52 -8.78
CA GLY A 316 1.98 -3.30 -7.78
C GLY A 316 3.47 -2.94 -7.76
N HIS A 317 4.08 -2.88 -6.57
CA HIS A 317 5.53 -2.76 -6.41
C HIS A 317 6.23 -3.96 -7.06
N ARG A 318 7.30 -3.72 -7.85
CA ARG A 318 8.00 -4.79 -8.58
C ARG A 318 9.43 -4.42 -8.91
N MET A 319 10.25 -5.42 -9.23
CA MET A 319 11.57 -5.26 -9.84
C MET A 319 11.67 -6.22 -11.02
N LEU A 320 12.46 -5.84 -12.03
CA LEU A 320 12.66 -6.61 -13.26
C LEU A 320 11.36 -6.87 -14.04
N GLY A 321 11.49 -7.55 -15.17
CA GLY A 321 10.37 -7.83 -16.05
C GLY A 321 9.79 -6.57 -16.70
N HIS A 322 8.46 -6.56 -16.87
CA HIS A 322 7.75 -5.48 -17.54
C HIS A 322 7.15 -4.52 -16.50
N SER A 323 7.31 -3.22 -16.73
CA SER A 323 6.56 -2.23 -15.97
C SER A 323 5.07 -2.41 -16.18
N HIS A 324 4.31 -2.03 -15.16
CA HIS A 324 2.92 -1.70 -15.35
C HIS A 324 2.86 -0.20 -15.60
N VAL A 325 2.74 0.14 -16.87
CA VAL A 325 2.69 1.52 -17.32
C VAL A 325 1.25 2.01 -17.33
N ILE A 326 1.03 3.25 -16.91
CA ILE A 326 -0.27 3.90 -17.04
C ILE A 326 -0.34 4.70 -18.35
N GLN A 327 0.77 5.34 -18.76
CA GLN A 327 0.80 6.25 -19.92
C GLN A 327 1.81 5.87 -21.03
N GLU A 328 3.09 5.61 -20.74
CA GLU A 328 4.13 5.36 -21.78
C GLU A 328 4.95 4.06 -21.65
N ASP A 329 4.92 3.18 -22.65
CA ASP A 329 5.72 1.95 -22.63
C ASP A 329 7.21 2.21 -22.34
N ILE A 330 7.85 1.34 -21.55
CA ILE A 330 9.30 1.38 -21.36
C ILE A 330 9.99 1.13 -22.70
N GLU A 331 11.05 1.90 -22.97
CA GLU A 331 11.91 1.71 -24.14
C GLU A 331 12.44 0.26 -24.20
N SER A 332 12.40 -0.36 -25.38
CA SER A 332 12.65 -1.80 -25.55
C SER A 332 14.03 -2.29 -25.08
N ASP A 333 15.01 -1.39 -24.92
CA ASP A 333 16.39 -1.67 -24.49
C ASP A 333 16.65 -1.36 -23.00
N SER A 334 15.63 -0.90 -22.28
CA SER A 334 15.70 -0.58 -20.86
C SER A 334 15.27 -1.75 -19.98
N VAL A 335 15.87 -1.82 -18.78
CA VAL A 335 15.57 -2.79 -17.73
C VAL A 335 14.87 -2.07 -16.59
N LEU A 336 13.73 -2.61 -16.13
CA LEU A 336 13.06 -2.11 -14.93
C LEU A 336 13.85 -2.49 -13.67
N LEU A 337 14.44 -1.52 -12.99
CA LEU A 337 15.13 -1.75 -11.72
C LEU A 337 14.13 -1.85 -10.57
N LEU A 338 13.20 -0.90 -10.47
CA LEU A 338 12.20 -0.85 -9.43
C LEU A 338 10.98 -0.10 -9.93
N GLN A 339 9.79 -0.57 -9.59
CA GLN A 339 8.56 0.19 -9.68
C GLN A 339 7.90 0.16 -8.31
N LEU A 340 7.47 1.33 -7.85
CA LEU A 340 6.69 1.55 -6.66
C LEU A 340 5.34 2.11 -7.11
N GLY A 341 4.26 1.42 -6.84
CA GLY A 341 2.94 1.98 -7.14
C GLY A 341 2.30 2.62 -5.94
N SER A 342 1.21 3.35 -6.19
CA SER A 342 0.42 3.93 -5.12
C SER A 342 -0.20 2.81 -4.29
N ASP A 343 0.05 2.82 -2.99
CA ASP A 343 -0.30 1.74 -2.08
C ASP A 343 -0.69 2.32 -0.72
N GLY A 344 -1.99 2.45 -0.48
CA GLY A 344 -2.52 2.95 0.79
C GLY A 344 -2.43 1.97 1.96
N SER A 345 -1.89 0.77 1.77
CA SER A 345 -1.87 -0.28 2.79
C SER A 345 -0.45 -0.65 3.23
N GLY A 346 0.53 -0.66 2.31
CA GLY A 346 1.94 -0.91 2.59
C GLY A 346 2.68 0.36 3.07
N PRO A 347 3.77 0.78 2.42
CA PRO A 347 4.53 1.97 2.83
C PRO A 347 3.77 3.30 2.66
N ARG A 348 2.48 3.26 2.27
CA ARG A 348 1.61 4.43 2.08
C ARG A 348 2.12 5.39 1.03
N PHE A 349 2.76 4.85 -0.01
CA PHE A 349 3.14 5.64 -1.17
C PHE A 349 1.88 6.10 -1.91
N MET A 350 1.87 7.36 -2.32
CA MET A 350 0.86 7.94 -3.19
C MET A 350 1.56 8.75 -4.26
N TRP A 351 1.42 8.32 -5.51
CA TRP A 351 2.03 8.95 -6.67
C TRP A 351 0.91 9.57 -7.49
N TRP A 352 0.65 10.87 -7.31
CA TRP A 352 -0.45 11.58 -7.97
C TRP A 352 -1.79 10.83 -7.87
N ASP A 353 -2.59 10.76 -8.94
CA ASP A 353 -3.84 9.98 -8.99
C ASP A 353 -3.56 8.48 -9.16
N MET A 354 -3.18 7.83 -8.05
CA MET A 354 -3.00 6.37 -7.94
C MET A 354 -1.96 5.79 -8.93
N GLY A 355 -0.94 6.61 -9.19
CA GLY A 355 0.13 6.38 -10.15
C GLY A 355 1.23 5.42 -9.73
N ASN A 356 2.35 5.47 -10.45
CA ASN A 356 3.57 4.70 -10.24
C ASN A 356 4.83 5.57 -10.35
N LEU A 357 5.79 5.32 -9.47
CA LEU A 357 7.18 5.72 -9.63
C LEU A 357 7.97 4.53 -10.19
N THR A 358 8.63 4.71 -11.32
CA THR A 358 9.46 3.68 -11.97
C THR A 358 10.91 4.12 -12.06
N PHE A 359 11.84 3.17 -11.93
CA PHE A 359 13.26 3.33 -12.14
C PHE A 359 13.71 2.35 -13.22
N THR A 360 14.29 2.87 -14.30
CA THR A 360 14.79 2.07 -15.43
C THR A 360 16.27 2.34 -15.65
N ILE A 361 16.96 1.42 -16.33
CA ILE A 361 18.36 1.58 -16.72
C ILE A 361 18.60 0.91 -18.08
N SER A 362 19.41 1.50 -18.94
CA SER A 362 19.80 0.83 -20.19
C SER A 362 20.64 -0.42 -19.91
N ARG A 363 20.51 -1.45 -20.75
CA ARG A 363 21.30 -2.69 -20.63
C ARG A 363 22.81 -2.43 -20.59
N ASP A 364 23.29 -1.50 -21.41
CA ASP A 364 24.72 -1.13 -21.45
C ASP A 364 25.19 -0.48 -20.15
N SER A 365 24.38 0.43 -19.58
CA SER A 365 24.71 1.07 -18.30
C SER A 365 24.66 0.05 -17.15
N LEU A 366 23.70 -0.86 -17.18
CA LEU A 366 23.61 -1.95 -16.20
C LEU A 366 24.82 -2.88 -16.27
N ALA A 367 25.21 -3.30 -17.47
CA ALA A 367 26.40 -4.14 -17.67
C ALA A 367 27.69 -3.43 -17.20
N ALA A 368 27.76 -2.12 -17.33
CA ALA A 368 28.85 -1.29 -16.82
C ALA A 368 28.71 -0.89 -15.34
N LEU A 369 27.68 -1.38 -14.63
CA LEU A 369 27.35 -1.04 -13.24
C LEU A 369 27.18 0.47 -12.99
N ARG A 370 26.73 1.20 -14.01
CA ARG A 370 26.50 2.65 -14.01
C ARG A 370 25.09 2.98 -13.52
N PHE A 371 24.78 2.60 -12.28
CA PHE A 371 23.48 2.88 -11.66
C PHE A 371 23.20 4.38 -11.51
N ASP A 372 24.23 5.22 -11.57
CA ASP A 372 24.11 6.68 -11.70
C ASP A 372 23.42 7.14 -12.99
N ARG A 373 23.27 6.24 -13.97
CA ARG A 373 22.56 6.47 -15.25
C ARG A 373 21.12 5.95 -15.26
N ALA A 374 20.63 5.45 -14.13
CA ALA A 374 19.23 5.09 -14.02
C ALA A 374 18.33 6.32 -14.22
N ILE A 375 17.17 6.12 -14.83
CA ILE A 375 16.14 7.13 -15.06
C ILE A 375 14.98 6.83 -14.12
N ALA A 376 14.37 7.85 -13.54
CA ALA A 376 13.12 7.70 -12.79
C ALA A 376 11.99 8.48 -13.46
N LYS A 377 10.78 7.94 -13.42
CA LYS A 377 9.56 8.59 -13.92
C LYS A 377 8.41 8.37 -12.94
N ILE A 378 7.63 9.43 -12.68
CA ILE A 378 6.34 9.35 -12.00
C ILE A 378 5.25 9.48 -13.07
N GLU A 379 4.29 8.58 -13.06
CA GLU A 379 3.10 8.62 -13.90
C GLU A 379 1.85 8.48 -13.02
N GLY A 380 0.78 9.22 -13.30
CA GLY A 380 -0.52 9.13 -12.63
C GLY A 380 -1.65 9.35 -13.63
N HIS A 381 -2.90 9.12 -13.22
CA HIS A 381 -4.06 9.29 -14.10
C HIS A 381 -4.52 10.74 -14.29
#